data_AF-M6DLP3-F1
#
_entry.id   AF-M6DLP3-F1
#
_cell.length_a   1.000
_cell.length_b   1.000
_cell.length_c   1.000
_cell.angle_alpha   90.00
_cell.angle_beta   90.00
_cell.angle_gamma   90.00
#
_symmetry.space_group_name_H-M   'P 1'
#
loop_
_entity.id
_entity.type
_entity.pdbx_description
1 polymer ?
#
loop_
_entity_poly.entity_id
_entity_poly.type
_entity_poly.pdbx_seq_one_letter_code
_entity_poly.pdbx_strand_id
1 'polypeptide(L)'
;MDIFQFSYHSIGYISGTIFTVFLIVSLLKLTGKTLQAWILVVYLFFVLFLNFGFLVRTSFFLPSLSKPACFLIALYTSFSNLVLLYFIYSFFGIDRTKESRLALLTIFAAGMFGFSFYVLKNINSEVSYNFSIQMFEFQKPESTAPMGSIHFLTFIWILVVILKQNIKVKNELTLGPDADSKLNKERTVQMSRNFGLAISVHALFSLTYTFYGLGYLSFSNFQLILTSATSLQLFLYTVLYLNYFPEPSSFMIKILGVSLATVLILFCVVSRISFVLIESHYDEARKTEIENLRENLKLGRGNILPKDVLYLISSSNPNNTSRSYLSRNYEGEYISKRMYRSLSLPESKPVYIIWYTFYSEGRIYEIGYPYESYSKMVHSIVSIIALILIFSSLFLVLALPYLIRKGLRDLQTDRKIS
;
A
#
# COMPACT_ATOMS: atom_id res chain seq x y z
N MET A 1 17.80 -11.35 -14.41
CA MET A 1 16.77 -10.90 -13.44
C MET A 1 15.97 -12.07 -12.91
N ASP A 2 15.93 -12.17 -11.59
CA ASP A 2 15.19 -13.19 -10.85
C ASP A 2 13.69 -12.92 -10.93
N ILE A 3 12.88 -13.98 -10.94
CA ILE A 3 11.41 -13.88 -10.98
C ILE A 3 10.87 -13.20 -9.73
N PHE A 4 11.46 -13.52 -8.59
CA PHE A 4 11.12 -12.96 -7.29
C PHE A 4 12.05 -11.81 -6.96
N GLN A 5 11.50 -10.62 -6.87
CA GLN A 5 12.25 -9.39 -6.67
C GLN A 5 11.38 -8.36 -5.97
N PHE A 6 11.66 -8.15 -4.70
CA PHE A 6 10.98 -7.13 -3.92
C PHE A 6 11.39 -5.72 -4.33
N SER A 7 10.39 -4.86 -4.52
CA SER A 7 10.53 -3.41 -4.48
C SER A 7 10.38 -2.88 -3.06
N TYR A 8 10.78 -1.63 -2.83
CA TYR A 8 10.64 -0.99 -1.51
C TYR A 8 9.19 -0.91 -1.02
N HIS A 9 8.23 -0.85 -1.93
CA HIS A 9 6.80 -0.83 -1.61
C HIS A 9 6.30 -2.16 -1.04
N SER A 10 7.01 -3.27 -1.28
CA SER A 10 6.59 -4.61 -0.84
C SER A 10 6.36 -4.70 0.66
N ILE A 11 7.18 -4.03 1.48
CA ILE A 11 7.13 -4.14 2.95
C ILE A 11 5.77 -3.67 3.48
N GLY A 12 5.24 -2.56 2.97
CA GLY A 12 3.92 -2.07 3.34
C GLY A 12 2.81 -3.07 3.03
N TYR A 13 2.90 -3.75 1.89
CA TYR A 13 1.91 -4.73 1.47
C TYR A 13 2.07 -6.10 2.11
N ILE A 14 3.29 -6.52 2.46
CA ILE A 14 3.54 -7.70 3.31
C ILE A 14 2.89 -7.47 4.67
N SER A 15 3.17 -6.32 5.28
CA SER A 15 2.60 -5.87 6.55
C SER A 15 1.07 -5.90 6.53
N GLY A 16 0.47 -5.20 5.56
CA GLY A 16 -0.99 -5.16 5.38
C GLY A 16 -1.60 -6.54 5.12
N THR A 17 -0.95 -7.38 4.33
CA THR A 17 -1.40 -8.76 4.04
C THR A 17 -1.40 -9.61 5.30
N ILE A 18 -0.29 -9.65 6.05
CA ILE A 18 -0.18 -10.42 7.29
C ILE A 18 -1.24 -9.98 8.30
N PHE A 19 -1.42 -8.66 8.46
CA PHE A 19 -2.40 -8.16 9.41
C PHE A 19 -3.83 -8.50 9.00
N THR A 20 -4.15 -8.34 7.71
CA THR A 20 -5.48 -8.68 7.19
C THR A 20 -5.78 -10.17 7.35
N VAL A 21 -4.81 -11.04 7.03
CA VAL A 21 -4.94 -12.50 7.23
C VAL A 21 -5.14 -12.81 8.72
N PHE A 22 -4.37 -12.18 9.61
CA PHE A 22 -4.54 -12.36 11.06
C PHE A 22 -5.95 -11.98 11.51
N LEU A 23 -6.50 -10.86 11.06
CA LEU A 23 -7.86 -10.43 11.41
C LEU A 23 -8.93 -11.38 10.86
N ILE A 24 -8.80 -11.81 9.60
CA ILE A 24 -9.72 -12.79 9.00
C ILE A 24 -9.70 -14.09 9.80
N VAL A 25 -8.52 -14.65 10.07
CA VAL A 25 -8.38 -15.89 10.85
C VAL A 25 -8.93 -15.72 12.26
N SER A 26 -8.68 -14.58 12.90
CA SER A 26 -9.18 -14.29 14.25
C SER A 26 -10.71 -14.24 14.29
N LEU A 27 -11.33 -13.53 13.34
CA LEU A 27 -12.79 -13.48 13.21
C LEU A 27 -13.37 -14.86 12.87
N LEU A 28 -12.75 -15.60 11.97
CA LEU A 28 -13.18 -16.95 11.59
C LEU A 28 -13.13 -17.95 12.76
N LYS A 29 -12.27 -17.73 13.75
CA LYS A 29 -12.17 -18.56 14.95
C LYS A 29 -13.24 -18.26 16.02
N LEU A 30 -13.98 -17.17 15.91
CA LEU A 30 -15.04 -16.84 16.88
C LEU A 30 -16.18 -17.86 16.81
N THR A 31 -16.65 -18.31 17.97
CA THR A 31 -17.84 -19.17 18.10
C THR A 31 -19.10 -18.31 18.16
N GLY A 32 -20.17 -18.73 17.47
CA GLY A 32 -21.45 -17.99 17.48
C GLY A 32 -21.40 -16.64 16.74
N LYS A 33 -20.72 -16.58 15.59
CA LYS A 33 -20.56 -15.36 14.78
C LYS A 33 -21.90 -14.75 14.41
N THR A 34 -22.02 -13.46 14.63
CA THR A 34 -23.16 -12.67 14.16
C THR A 34 -23.10 -12.46 12.64
N LEU A 35 -24.19 -11.99 12.04
CA LEU A 35 -24.22 -11.59 10.63
C LEU A 35 -23.18 -10.48 10.36
N GLN A 36 -23.04 -9.53 11.28
CA GLN A 36 -22.10 -8.42 11.16
C GLN A 36 -20.64 -8.91 11.11
N ALA A 37 -20.29 -9.93 11.89
CA ALA A 37 -18.95 -10.54 11.84
C ALA A 37 -18.67 -11.20 10.48
N TRP A 38 -19.64 -11.89 9.90
CA TRP A 38 -19.50 -12.46 8.54
C TRP A 38 -19.31 -11.37 7.48
N ILE A 39 -20.10 -10.30 7.53
CA ILE A 39 -19.94 -9.18 6.59
C ILE A 39 -18.55 -8.54 6.75
N LEU A 40 -18.06 -8.39 7.98
CA LEU A 40 -16.72 -7.87 8.25
C LEU A 40 -15.61 -8.79 7.70
N VAL A 41 -15.77 -10.11 7.78
CA VAL A 41 -14.85 -11.07 7.14
C VAL A 41 -14.83 -10.88 5.63
N VAL A 42 -16.00 -10.73 4.99
CA VAL A 42 -16.09 -10.46 3.54
C VAL A 42 -15.43 -9.13 3.20
N TYR A 43 -15.62 -8.09 4.01
CA TYR A 43 -14.97 -6.80 3.82
C TYR A 43 -13.45 -6.93 3.91
N LEU A 44 -12.93 -7.61 4.93
CA LEU A 44 -11.50 -7.86 5.09
C LEU A 44 -10.93 -8.71 3.95
N PHE A 45 -11.72 -9.60 3.35
CA PHE A 45 -11.31 -10.35 2.17
C PHE A 45 -11.11 -9.43 0.95
N PHE A 46 -11.96 -8.41 0.76
CA PHE A 46 -11.68 -7.37 -0.23
C PHE A 46 -10.42 -6.56 0.13
N VAL A 47 -10.20 -6.24 1.41
CA VAL A 47 -8.94 -5.58 1.84
C VAL A 47 -7.73 -6.48 1.56
N LEU A 48 -7.88 -7.79 1.68
CA LEU A 48 -6.85 -8.76 1.31
C LEU A 48 -6.60 -8.73 -0.20
N PHE A 49 -7.61 -8.59 -1.04
CA PHE A 49 -7.45 -8.42 -2.49
C PHE A 49 -6.59 -7.20 -2.84
N LEU A 50 -6.83 -6.07 -2.17
CA LEU A 50 -6.00 -4.87 -2.31
C LEU A 50 -4.53 -5.16 -1.94
N ASN A 51 -4.32 -5.64 -0.71
CA ASN A 51 -2.97 -5.85 -0.17
C ASN A 51 -2.20 -6.92 -0.94
N PHE A 52 -2.84 -8.04 -1.25
CA PHE A 52 -2.24 -9.14 -1.98
C PHE A 52 -1.97 -8.79 -3.44
N GLY A 53 -2.89 -8.08 -4.10
CA GLY A 53 -2.67 -7.61 -5.47
C GLY A 53 -1.43 -6.71 -5.57
N PHE A 54 -1.29 -5.73 -4.67
CA PHE A 54 -0.08 -4.92 -4.64
C PHE A 54 1.16 -5.69 -4.19
N LEU A 55 1.04 -6.64 -3.26
CA LEU A 55 2.14 -7.51 -2.86
C LEU A 55 2.69 -8.28 -4.07
N VAL A 56 1.82 -8.86 -4.90
CA VAL A 56 2.24 -9.57 -6.12
C VAL A 56 2.97 -8.63 -7.08
N ARG A 57 2.44 -7.42 -7.31
CA ARG A 57 3.07 -6.44 -8.22
C ARG A 57 4.42 -5.93 -7.72
N THR A 58 4.60 -5.88 -6.41
CA THR A 58 5.80 -5.35 -5.76
C THR A 58 6.86 -6.41 -5.53
N SER A 59 6.48 -7.69 -5.49
CA SER A 59 7.37 -8.81 -5.16
C SER A 59 7.83 -9.64 -6.36
N PHE A 60 7.18 -9.51 -7.52
CA PHE A 60 7.50 -10.29 -8.71
C PHE A 60 7.87 -9.42 -9.89
N PHE A 61 9.03 -9.69 -10.49
CA PHE A 61 9.49 -9.03 -11.70
C PHE A 61 8.92 -9.73 -12.95
N LEU A 62 7.60 -9.82 -13.04
CA LEU A 62 6.89 -10.50 -14.13
C LEU A 62 5.79 -9.63 -14.74
N PRO A 63 5.90 -9.24 -16.04
CA PRO A 63 4.86 -8.48 -16.73
C PRO A 63 3.50 -9.18 -16.72
N SER A 64 3.48 -10.51 -16.86
CA SER A 64 2.26 -11.34 -16.93
C SER A 64 1.39 -11.27 -15.67
N LEU A 65 1.99 -11.04 -14.49
CA LEU A 65 1.25 -10.94 -13.23
C LEU A 65 0.64 -9.56 -12.99
N SER A 66 1.03 -8.55 -13.77
CA SER A 66 0.62 -7.16 -13.55
C SER A 66 -0.88 -6.97 -13.72
N LYS A 67 -1.45 -7.50 -14.80
CA LYS A 67 -2.88 -7.39 -15.10
C LYS A 67 -3.76 -8.14 -14.08
N PRO A 68 -3.54 -9.45 -13.81
CA PRO A 68 -4.32 -10.17 -12.79
C PRO A 68 -4.30 -9.48 -11.43
N ALA A 69 -3.12 -9.03 -10.99
CA ALA A 69 -2.96 -8.37 -9.70
C ALA A 69 -3.67 -7.00 -9.64
N CYS A 70 -3.63 -6.22 -10.72
CA CYS A 70 -4.39 -4.97 -10.83
C CYS A 70 -5.91 -5.20 -10.90
N PHE A 71 -6.39 -6.25 -11.56
CA PHE A 71 -7.81 -6.58 -11.56
C PHE A 71 -8.30 -7.01 -10.17
N LEU A 72 -7.45 -7.69 -9.40
CA LEU A 72 -7.71 -7.98 -7.99
C LEU A 72 -7.86 -6.70 -7.15
N ILE A 73 -6.97 -5.72 -7.36
CA ILE A 73 -7.06 -4.39 -6.73
C ILE A 73 -8.35 -3.68 -7.15
N ALA A 74 -8.72 -3.76 -8.43
CA ALA A 74 -9.94 -3.13 -8.95
C ALA A 74 -11.22 -3.72 -8.34
N LEU A 75 -11.24 -5.02 -8.01
CA LEU A 75 -12.34 -5.64 -7.26
C LEU A 75 -12.51 -5.00 -5.88
N TYR A 76 -11.41 -4.75 -5.16
CA TYR A 76 -11.46 -4.00 -3.90
C TYR A 76 -12.07 -2.61 -4.11
N THR A 77 -11.51 -1.83 -5.04
CA THR A 77 -11.94 -0.43 -5.22
C THR A 77 -13.40 -0.34 -5.66
N SER A 78 -13.88 -1.32 -6.43
CA SER A 78 -15.25 -1.30 -6.96
C SER A 78 -16.30 -1.82 -5.97
N PHE A 79 -15.97 -2.79 -5.11
CA PHE A 79 -16.97 -3.52 -4.32
C PHE A 79 -16.79 -3.46 -2.80
N SER A 80 -15.63 -3.06 -2.28
CA SER A 80 -15.42 -3.03 -0.81
C SER A 80 -16.41 -2.09 -0.10
N ASN A 81 -16.74 -0.95 -0.71
CA ASN A 81 -17.70 0.01 -0.14
C ASN A 81 -19.14 -0.49 -0.16
N LEU A 82 -19.50 -1.41 -1.07
CA LEU A 82 -20.79 -2.09 -1.02
C LEU A 82 -20.90 -2.93 0.24
N VAL A 83 -19.87 -3.72 0.53
CA VAL A 83 -19.81 -4.58 1.72
C VAL A 83 -19.78 -3.74 3.00
N LEU A 84 -19.01 -2.64 3.00
CA LEU A 84 -18.96 -1.72 4.13
C LEU A 84 -20.31 -1.03 4.37
N LEU A 85 -21.01 -0.60 3.32
CA LEU A 85 -22.35 -0.03 3.47
C LEU A 85 -23.34 -1.08 4.01
N TYR A 86 -23.27 -2.31 3.52
CA TYR A 86 -24.11 -3.40 4.03
C TYR A 86 -23.85 -3.69 5.50
N PHE A 87 -22.57 -3.68 5.91
CA PHE A 87 -22.17 -3.78 7.30
C PHE A 87 -22.80 -2.66 8.14
N ILE A 88 -22.73 -1.41 7.70
CA ILE A 88 -23.32 -0.26 8.42
C ILE A 88 -24.84 -0.40 8.55
N TYR A 89 -25.55 -0.78 7.49
CA TYR A 89 -27.00 -1.00 7.57
C TYR A 89 -27.37 -2.17 8.50
N SER A 90 -26.64 -3.28 8.42
CA SER A 90 -26.85 -4.45 9.28
C SER A 90 -26.54 -4.16 10.74
N PHE A 91 -25.50 -3.35 11.00
CA PHE A 91 -25.11 -2.95 12.34
C PHE A 91 -26.21 -2.11 13.02
N PHE A 92 -26.84 -1.20 12.29
CA PHE A 92 -27.94 -0.38 12.82
C PHE A 92 -29.33 -1.02 12.68
N GLY A 93 -29.45 -2.24 12.14
CA GLY A 93 -30.72 -2.93 11.97
C GLY A 93 -31.66 -2.32 10.91
N ILE A 94 -31.10 -1.65 9.90
CA ILE A 94 -31.83 -0.93 8.83
C ILE A 94 -31.73 -1.69 7.49
N ASP A 95 -31.06 -2.83 7.48
CA ASP A 95 -30.80 -3.69 6.32
C ASP A 95 -32.07 -4.17 5.60
N ARG A 96 -33.23 -4.19 6.27
CA ARG A 96 -34.50 -4.63 5.68
C ARG A 96 -35.32 -3.53 4.99
N THR A 97 -34.90 -2.27 5.07
CA THR A 97 -35.65 -1.15 4.49
C THR A 97 -35.55 -1.11 2.95
N LYS A 98 -36.53 -0.48 2.29
CA LYS A 98 -36.46 -0.25 0.83
C LYS A 98 -35.27 0.66 0.46
N GLU A 99 -34.96 1.63 1.33
CA GLU A 99 -33.84 2.55 1.17
C GLU A 99 -32.50 1.80 1.12
N SER A 100 -32.23 0.90 2.07
CA SER A 100 -30.98 0.14 2.10
C SER A 100 -30.81 -0.75 0.87
N ARG A 101 -31.87 -1.44 0.44
CA ARG A 101 -31.84 -2.26 -0.79
C ARG A 101 -31.53 -1.43 -2.03
N LEU A 102 -32.17 -0.27 -2.18
CA LEU A 102 -31.94 0.62 -3.31
C LEU A 102 -30.52 1.21 -3.29
N ALA A 103 -30.02 1.60 -2.11
CA ALA A 103 -28.67 2.10 -1.94
C ALA A 103 -27.62 1.02 -2.30
N LEU A 104 -27.79 -0.21 -1.81
CA LEU A 104 -26.90 -1.33 -2.14
C LEU A 104 -26.92 -1.65 -3.64
N LEU A 105 -28.10 -1.68 -4.28
CA LEU A 105 -28.22 -1.89 -5.72
C LEU A 105 -27.51 -0.79 -6.52
N THR A 106 -27.66 0.47 -6.09
CA THR A 106 -27.05 1.63 -6.73
C THR A 106 -25.51 1.56 -6.64
N ILE A 107 -24.97 1.26 -5.46
CA ILE A 107 -23.52 1.11 -5.28
C ILE A 107 -23.00 -0.11 -6.04
N PHE A 108 -23.73 -1.22 -6.06
CA PHE A 108 -23.37 -2.39 -6.85
C PHE A 108 -23.30 -2.07 -8.34
N ALA A 109 -24.31 -1.38 -8.89
CA ALA A 109 -24.33 -0.97 -10.29
C ALA A 109 -23.18 -0.01 -10.62
N ALA A 110 -22.91 0.98 -9.74
CA ALA A 110 -21.78 1.89 -9.90
C ALA A 110 -20.42 1.15 -9.84
N GLY A 111 -20.27 0.19 -8.93
CA GLY A 111 -19.09 -0.68 -8.83
C GLY A 111 -18.89 -1.54 -10.08
N MET A 112 -19.95 -2.18 -10.58
CA MET A 112 -19.93 -2.94 -11.83
C MET A 112 -19.53 -2.08 -13.03
N PHE A 113 -20.07 -0.86 -13.13
CA PHE A 113 -19.70 0.09 -14.16
C PHE A 113 -18.22 0.47 -14.07
N GLY A 114 -17.74 0.86 -12.88
CA GLY A 114 -16.35 1.23 -12.65
C GLY A 114 -15.36 0.10 -12.97
N PHE A 115 -15.66 -1.11 -12.50
CA PHE A 115 -14.85 -2.29 -12.78
C PHE A 115 -14.84 -2.63 -14.28
N SER A 116 -16.01 -2.68 -14.92
CA SER A 116 -16.11 -3.00 -16.35
C SER A 116 -15.39 -1.98 -17.21
N PHE A 117 -15.55 -0.68 -16.91
CA PHE A 117 -14.83 0.39 -17.58
C PHE A 117 -13.31 0.21 -17.46
N TYR A 118 -12.82 -0.06 -16.24
CA TYR A 118 -11.39 -0.25 -16.00
C TYR A 118 -10.82 -1.47 -16.74
N VAL A 119 -11.53 -2.60 -16.73
CA VAL A 119 -11.11 -3.82 -17.44
C VAL A 119 -11.11 -3.60 -18.95
N LEU A 120 -12.20 -3.08 -19.52
CA LEU A 120 -12.33 -2.86 -20.96
C LEU A 120 -11.27 -1.89 -21.50
N LYS A 121 -10.93 -0.85 -20.73
CA LYS A 121 -9.89 0.12 -21.13
C LYS A 121 -8.48 -0.43 -21.06
N ASN A 122 -8.22 -1.46 -20.25
CA ASN A 122 -6.86 -1.89 -19.94
C ASN A 122 -6.51 -3.33 -20.33
N ILE A 123 -7.49 -4.15 -20.71
CA ILE A 123 -7.24 -5.57 -21.04
C ILE A 123 -6.23 -5.73 -22.18
N ASN A 124 -6.25 -4.82 -23.16
CA ASN A 124 -5.37 -4.83 -24.32
C ASN A 124 -4.18 -3.87 -24.21
N SER A 125 -4.03 -3.16 -23.09
CA SER A 125 -2.89 -2.24 -22.90
C SER A 125 -1.57 -2.99 -22.80
N GLU A 126 -0.52 -2.41 -23.36
CA GLU A 126 0.84 -2.91 -23.22
C GLU A 126 1.35 -2.72 -21.80
N VAL A 127 2.10 -3.70 -21.31
CA VAL A 127 2.71 -3.65 -19.97
C VAL A 127 4.13 -3.12 -20.14
N SER A 128 4.44 -2.04 -19.44
CA SER A 128 5.77 -1.41 -19.41
C SER A 128 6.30 -1.35 -17.98
N TYR A 129 7.63 -1.32 -17.83
CA TYR A 129 8.23 -1.19 -16.50
C TYR A 129 8.35 0.28 -16.12
N ASN A 130 7.74 0.69 -15.02
CA ASN A 130 7.84 2.03 -14.49
C ASN A 130 8.90 2.08 -13.38
N PHE A 131 10.06 2.63 -13.73
CA PHE A 131 11.23 2.73 -12.86
C PHE A 131 11.01 3.57 -11.61
N SER A 132 10.16 4.60 -11.69
CA SER A 132 9.89 5.51 -10.56
C SER A 132 9.18 4.81 -9.42
N ILE A 133 8.44 3.75 -9.72
CA ILE A 133 7.60 3.01 -8.77
C ILE A 133 8.08 1.56 -8.60
N GLN A 134 9.07 1.16 -9.42
CA GLN A 134 9.67 -0.17 -9.49
C GLN A 134 8.67 -1.30 -9.74
N MET A 135 7.67 -1.05 -10.60
CA MET A 135 6.63 -2.03 -10.94
C MET A 135 6.29 -1.98 -12.42
N PHE A 136 5.77 -3.09 -12.91
CA PHE A 136 5.12 -3.13 -14.21
C PHE A 136 3.75 -2.43 -14.15
N GLU A 137 3.50 -1.57 -15.14
CA GLU A 137 2.32 -0.73 -15.28
C GLU A 137 1.80 -0.79 -16.73
N PHE A 138 0.48 -0.80 -16.87
CA PHE A 138 -0.21 -0.82 -18.17
C PHE A 138 -1.35 0.19 -18.23
N GLN A 139 -1.62 0.85 -17.10
CA GLN A 139 -2.77 1.71 -16.91
C GLN A 139 -2.34 3.18 -16.95
N LYS A 140 -3.21 4.01 -17.51
CA LYS A 140 -3.07 5.46 -17.45
C LYS A 140 -3.94 6.01 -16.31
N PRO A 141 -3.57 7.14 -15.68
CA PRO A 141 -4.39 7.78 -14.64
C PRO A 141 -5.86 7.91 -15.03
N GLU A 142 -6.13 8.38 -16.25
CA GLU A 142 -7.46 8.54 -16.85
C GLU A 142 -8.30 7.26 -16.82
N SER A 143 -7.67 6.10 -17.04
CA SER A 143 -8.36 4.80 -17.05
C SER A 143 -8.79 4.35 -15.65
N THR A 144 -8.11 4.85 -14.60
CA THR A 144 -8.40 4.52 -13.19
C THR A 144 -9.34 5.53 -12.53
N ALA A 145 -9.46 6.74 -13.09
CA ALA A 145 -10.16 7.86 -12.47
C ALA A 145 -11.65 7.61 -12.17
N PRO A 146 -12.45 6.95 -13.05
CA PRO A 146 -13.85 6.69 -12.75
C PRO A 146 -14.03 5.77 -11.53
N MET A 147 -13.24 4.70 -11.45
CA MET A 147 -13.28 3.74 -10.34
C MET A 147 -12.87 4.42 -9.01
N GLY A 148 -11.80 5.22 -9.02
CA GLY A 148 -11.37 5.99 -7.86
C GLY A 148 -12.41 7.01 -7.39
N SER A 149 -13.01 7.74 -8.32
CA SER A 149 -14.07 8.71 -8.04
C SER A 149 -15.32 8.05 -7.44
N ILE A 150 -15.77 6.92 -8.02
CA ILE A 150 -16.91 6.15 -7.50
C ILE A 150 -16.60 5.64 -6.09
N HIS A 151 -15.39 5.14 -5.85
CA HIS A 151 -14.97 4.68 -4.53
C HIS A 151 -14.99 5.82 -3.50
N PHE A 152 -14.50 7.01 -3.85
CA PHE A 152 -14.57 8.18 -2.97
C PHE A 152 -16.02 8.63 -2.70
N LEU A 153 -16.84 8.78 -3.75
CA LEU A 153 -18.23 9.23 -3.61
C LEU A 153 -19.08 8.26 -2.77
N THR A 154 -18.81 6.95 -2.88
CA THR A 154 -19.49 5.95 -2.05
C THR A 154 -19.09 6.04 -0.58
N PHE A 155 -17.87 6.46 -0.23
CA PHE A 155 -17.53 6.79 1.15
C PHE A 155 -18.33 7.99 1.67
N ILE A 156 -18.47 9.05 0.87
CA ILE A 156 -19.28 10.21 1.24
C ILE A 156 -20.74 9.78 1.49
N TRP A 157 -21.27 8.88 0.65
CA TRP A 157 -22.59 8.29 0.87
C TRP A 157 -22.67 7.53 2.20
N ILE A 158 -21.70 6.67 2.52
CA ILE A 158 -21.66 5.93 3.78
C ILE A 158 -21.63 6.90 4.99
N LEU A 159 -20.85 7.98 4.91
CA LEU A 159 -20.80 9.01 5.95
C LEU A 159 -22.15 9.71 6.14
N VAL A 160 -22.88 10.00 5.05
CA VAL A 160 -24.23 10.56 5.12
C VAL A 160 -25.20 9.58 5.81
N VAL A 161 -25.11 8.28 5.52
CA VAL A 161 -25.93 7.25 6.19
C VAL A 161 -25.64 7.22 7.70
N ILE A 162 -24.36 7.25 8.10
CA ILE A 162 -23.96 7.29 9.51
C ILE A 162 -24.46 8.56 10.20
N LEU A 163 -24.34 9.71 9.54
CA LEU A 163 -24.80 10.99 10.07
C LEU A 163 -26.32 11.00 10.27
N LYS A 164 -27.09 10.54 9.28
CA LYS A 164 -28.55 10.39 9.39
C LYS A 164 -28.93 9.51 10.57
N GLN A 165 -28.22 8.38 10.74
CA GLN A 165 -28.50 7.47 11.84
C GLN A 165 -28.14 8.09 13.21
N ASN A 166 -27.03 8.82 13.31
CA ASN A 166 -26.66 9.56 14.51
C ASN A 166 -27.72 10.57 14.92
N ILE A 167 -28.25 11.34 13.97
CA ILE A 167 -29.31 12.33 14.23
C ILE A 167 -30.58 11.62 14.72
N LYS A 168 -30.97 10.52 14.07
CA LYS A 168 -32.15 9.73 14.46
C LYS A 168 -32.04 9.20 15.89
N VAL A 169 -30.93 8.52 16.23
CA VAL A 169 -30.73 7.95 17.57
C VAL A 169 -30.64 9.05 18.64
N LYS A 170 -30.03 10.20 18.31
CA LYS A 170 -29.96 11.36 19.22
C LYS A 170 -31.35 11.95 19.52
N ASN A 171 -32.22 12.03 18.52
CA ASN A 171 -33.60 12.51 18.72
C ASN A 171 -34.43 11.50 19.56
N GLU A 172 -34.18 10.21 19.40
CA GLU A 172 -34.82 9.16 20.22
C GLU A 172 -34.28 9.09 21.66
N LEU A 173 -33.09 9.65 21.92
CA LEU A 173 -32.50 9.81 23.26
C LEU A 173 -33.17 10.93 24.05
N THR A 174 -33.57 12.03 23.40
CA THR A 174 -34.25 13.16 24.05
C THR A 174 -35.67 12.86 24.51
N LEU A 175 -36.29 11.79 23.99
CA LEU A 175 -37.70 11.45 24.22
C LEU A 175 -37.93 10.20 25.08
N GLY A 176 -36.87 9.48 25.47
CA GLY A 176 -36.97 8.19 26.16
C GLY A 176 -36.96 8.32 27.70
N PRO A 177 -37.95 7.76 28.43
CA PRO A 177 -38.03 7.86 29.89
C PRO A 177 -37.19 6.82 30.68
N ASP A 178 -36.62 5.81 30.01
CA ASP A 178 -36.00 4.66 30.69
C ASP A 178 -34.46 4.70 30.69
N ALA A 179 -33.85 4.52 31.87
CA ALA A 179 -32.42 4.70 32.12
C ALA A 179 -31.53 3.67 31.41
N ASP A 180 -31.95 2.39 31.36
CA ASP A 180 -31.20 1.33 30.68
C ASP A 180 -31.24 1.49 29.16
N SER A 181 -32.39 1.94 28.64
CA SER A 181 -32.53 2.27 27.21
C SER A 181 -31.63 3.44 26.81
N LYS A 182 -31.43 4.40 27.72
CA LYS A 182 -30.58 5.58 27.51
C LYS A 182 -29.11 5.20 27.42
N LEU A 183 -28.62 4.36 28.34
CA LEU A 183 -27.23 3.89 28.34
C LEU A 183 -26.87 3.14 27.04
N ASN A 184 -27.74 2.24 26.59
CA ASN A 184 -27.52 1.49 25.35
C ASN A 184 -27.54 2.39 24.10
N LYS A 185 -28.45 3.37 24.06
CA LYS A 185 -28.51 4.36 22.98
C LYS A 185 -27.28 5.28 22.96
N GLU A 186 -26.82 5.76 24.12
CA GLU A 186 -25.60 6.56 24.24
C GLU A 186 -24.37 5.79 23.72
N ARG A 187 -24.25 4.51 24.11
CA ARG A 187 -23.20 3.63 23.60
C ARG A 187 -23.27 3.49 22.07
N THR A 188 -24.47 3.33 21.52
CA THR A 188 -24.69 3.23 20.05
C THR A 188 -24.30 4.51 19.32
N VAL A 189 -24.61 5.70 19.87
CA VAL A 189 -24.18 6.99 19.31
C VAL A 189 -22.66 7.11 19.34
N GLN A 190 -22.03 6.75 20.46
CA GLN A 190 -20.57 6.80 20.58
C GLN A 190 -19.90 5.86 19.57
N MET A 191 -20.41 4.64 19.42
CA MET A 191 -19.98 3.68 18.40
C MET A 191 -20.07 4.27 17.00
N SER A 192 -21.26 4.75 16.64
CA SER A 192 -21.54 5.33 15.33
C SER A 192 -20.65 6.52 15.00
N ARG A 193 -20.40 7.40 15.98
CA ARG A 193 -19.45 8.51 15.84
C ARG A 193 -18.04 8.02 15.54
N ASN A 194 -17.58 7.00 16.27
CA ASN A 194 -16.23 6.47 16.10
C ASN A 194 -16.07 5.70 14.77
N PHE A 195 -17.11 4.99 14.32
CA PHE A 195 -17.17 4.43 12.96
C PHE A 195 -17.14 5.54 11.90
N GLY A 196 -17.94 6.59 12.08
CA GLY A 196 -17.94 7.76 11.21
C GLY A 196 -16.56 8.38 11.10
N LEU A 197 -15.85 8.58 12.22
CA LEU A 197 -14.48 9.10 12.22
C LEU A 197 -13.50 8.19 11.47
N ALA A 198 -13.53 6.88 11.71
CA ALA A 198 -12.66 5.93 11.01
C ALA A 198 -12.94 5.91 9.50
N ILE A 199 -14.21 5.97 9.10
CA ILE A 199 -14.62 6.02 7.70
C ILE A 199 -14.25 7.38 7.07
N SER A 200 -14.33 8.49 7.81
CA SER A 200 -13.88 9.80 7.33
C SER A 200 -12.39 9.82 7.04
N VAL A 201 -11.58 9.23 7.93
CA VAL A 201 -10.13 9.06 7.70
C VAL A 201 -9.89 8.24 6.43
N HIS A 202 -10.64 7.15 6.23
CA HIS A 202 -10.53 6.35 5.01
C HIS A 202 -11.00 7.11 3.75
N ALA A 203 -12.07 7.91 3.84
CA ALA A 203 -12.56 8.73 2.75
C ALA A 203 -11.51 9.77 2.30
N LEU A 204 -10.81 10.39 3.25
CA LEU A 204 -9.70 11.31 2.96
C LEU A 204 -8.55 10.61 2.23
N PHE A 205 -8.26 9.36 2.59
CA PHE A 205 -7.28 8.57 1.85
C PHE A 205 -7.77 8.16 0.47
N SER A 206 -9.05 7.80 0.32
CA SER A 206 -9.66 7.51 -0.97
C SER A 206 -9.64 8.72 -1.91
N LEU A 207 -9.70 9.95 -1.39
CA LEU A 207 -9.55 11.17 -2.18
C LEU A 207 -8.20 11.23 -2.91
N THR A 208 -7.14 10.66 -2.32
CA THR A 208 -5.82 10.61 -2.97
C THR A 208 -5.81 9.72 -4.20
N TYR A 209 -6.67 8.69 -4.25
CA TYR A 209 -6.90 7.91 -5.46
C TYR A 209 -7.48 8.79 -6.56
N THR A 210 -8.50 9.60 -6.23
CA THR A 210 -9.09 10.55 -7.18
C THR A 210 -8.06 11.54 -7.70
N PHE A 211 -7.22 12.11 -6.82
CA PHE A 211 -6.14 13.01 -7.24
C PHE A 211 -5.09 12.34 -8.12
N TYR A 212 -4.76 11.07 -7.86
CA TYR A 212 -3.93 10.29 -8.77
C TYR A 212 -4.61 10.11 -10.13
N GLY A 213 -5.88 9.70 -10.15
CA GLY A 213 -6.63 9.50 -11.39
C GLY A 213 -6.77 10.76 -12.25
N LEU A 214 -6.84 11.94 -11.61
CA LEU A 214 -6.87 13.25 -12.25
C LEU A 214 -5.48 13.79 -12.64
N GLY A 215 -4.40 13.08 -12.30
CA GLY A 215 -3.03 13.48 -12.63
C GLY A 215 -2.40 14.52 -11.70
N TYR A 216 -3.06 14.90 -10.60
CA TYR A 216 -2.52 15.84 -9.61
C TYR A 216 -1.47 15.22 -8.69
N LEU A 217 -1.46 13.89 -8.58
CA LEU A 217 -0.55 13.15 -7.70
C LEU A 217 0.25 12.13 -8.49
N SER A 218 1.56 12.06 -8.25
CA SER A 218 2.39 11.00 -8.82
C SER A 218 2.03 9.63 -8.21
N PHE A 219 2.18 8.55 -8.98
CA PHE A 219 1.87 7.21 -8.47
C PHE A 219 2.71 6.83 -7.25
N SER A 220 3.99 7.25 -7.19
CA SER A 220 4.87 6.98 -6.04
C SER A 220 4.31 7.61 -4.75
N ASN A 221 3.86 8.88 -4.82
CA ASN A 221 3.22 9.55 -3.67
C ASN A 221 1.88 8.90 -3.32
N PHE A 222 1.09 8.50 -4.32
CA PHE A 222 -0.16 7.78 -4.11
C PHE A 222 0.06 6.45 -3.36
N GLN A 223 1.01 5.62 -3.80
CA GLN A 223 1.34 4.34 -3.16
C GLN A 223 1.79 4.53 -1.71
N LEU A 224 2.59 5.56 -1.47
CA LEU A 224 3.07 5.91 -0.13
C LEU A 224 1.91 6.27 0.81
N ILE A 225 0.98 7.10 0.36
CA ILE A 225 -0.19 7.46 1.15
C ILE A 225 -1.08 6.24 1.35
N LEU A 226 -1.33 5.46 0.30
CA LEU A 226 -2.20 4.28 0.33
C LEU A 226 -1.71 3.22 1.33
N THR A 227 -0.43 2.87 1.32
CA THR A 227 0.14 1.86 2.25
C THR A 227 0.02 2.28 3.71
N SER A 228 0.23 3.57 4.00
CA SER A 228 0.06 4.15 5.35
C SER A 228 -1.42 4.19 5.75
N ALA A 229 -2.29 4.57 4.81
CA ALA A 229 -3.73 4.63 4.97
C ALA A 229 -4.32 3.26 5.32
N THR A 230 -3.98 2.21 4.57
CA THR A 230 -4.48 0.86 4.81
C THR A 230 -4.03 0.33 6.16
N SER A 231 -2.78 0.57 6.56
CA SER A 231 -2.26 0.15 7.87
C SER A 231 -3.01 0.84 9.02
N LEU A 232 -3.19 2.17 8.93
CA LEU A 232 -3.93 2.94 9.92
C LEU A 232 -5.40 2.53 9.98
N GLN A 233 -6.03 2.28 8.84
CA GLN A 233 -7.41 1.86 8.75
C GLN A 233 -7.62 0.48 9.39
N LEU A 234 -6.77 -0.50 9.10
CA LEU A 234 -6.83 -1.81 9.73
C LEU A 234 -6.65 -1.71 11.25
N PHE A 235 -5.77 -0.82 11.72
CA PHE A 235 -5.62 -0.53 13.15
C PHE A 235 -6.90 0.05 13.75
N LEU A 236 -7.47 1.10 13.13
CA LEU A 236 -8.71 1.72 13.60
C LEU A 236 -9.87 0.71 13.64
N TYR A 237 -10.04 -0.10 12.60
CA TYR A 237 -11.09 -1.13 12.58
C TYR A 237 -10.85 -2.22 13.63
N THR A 238 -9.61 -2.58 13.90
CA THR A 238 -9.28 -3.49 15.00
C THR A 238 -9.68 -2.88 16.35
N VAL A 239 -9.29 -1.63 16.62
CA VAL A 239 -9.65 -0.93 17.86
C VAL A 239 -11.16 -0.79 18.02
N LEU A 240 -11.87 -0.41 16.95
CA LEU A 240 -13.33 -0.31 16.96
C LEU A 240 -13.98 -1.68 17.22
N TYR A 241 -13.51 -2.72 16.54
CA TYR A 241 -14.03 -4.06 16.72
C TYR A 241 -13.86 -4.53 18.18
N LEU A 242 -12.65 -4.40 18.73
CA LEU A 242 -12.34 -4.86 20.09
C LEU A 242 -13.07 -4.09 21.20
N ASN A 243 -13.44 -2.83 20.95
CA ASN A 243 -14.09 -1.98 21.95
C ASN A 243 -15.63 -2.03 21.87
N TYR A 244 -16.17 -2.28 20.68
CA TYR A 244 -17.59 -2.05 20.43
C TYR A 244 -18.38 -3.30 20.01
N PHE A 245 -17.74 -4.38 19.57
CA PHE A 245 -18.51 -5.56 19.18
C PHE A 245 -19.05 -6.34 20.39
N PRO A 246 -20.29 -6.85 20.30
CA PRO A 246 -20.93 -7.61 21.39
C PRO A 246 -20.31 -8.99 21.58
N GLU A 247 -19.62 -9.50 20.56
CA GLU A 247 -18.94 -10.78 20.61
C GLU A 247 -17.79 -10.70 21.62
N PRO A 248 -17.72 -11.61 22.62
CA PRO A 248 -16.63 -11.60 23.59
C PRO A 248 -15.32 -11.95 22.90
N SER A 249 -14.60 -10.93 22.44
CA SER A 249 -13.22 -11.07 22.04
C SER A 249 -12.38 -11.30 23.29
N SER A 250 -11.63 -12.41 23.31
CA SER A 250 -10.74 -12.69 24.44
C SER A 250 -9.76 -11.53 24.63
N PHE A 251 -9.46 -11.20 25.89
CA PHE A 251 -8.44 -10.21 26.24
C PHE A 251 -7.12 -10.44 25.47
N MET A 252 -6.78 -11.72 25.24
CA MET A 252 -5.61 -12.12 24.46
C MET A 252 -5.64 -11.61 23.02
N ILE A 253 -6.76 -11.74 22.31
CA ILE A 253 -6.90 -11.24 20.92
C ILE A 253 -6.74 -9.72 20.89
N LYS A 254 -7.21 -9.01 21.93
CA LYS A 254 -7.07 -7.55 22.02
C LYS A 254 -5.61 -7.12 22.10
N ILE A 255 -4.85 -7.73 23.01
CA ILE A 255 -3.41 -7.45 23.15
C ILE A 255 -2.68 -7.80 21.87
N LEU A 256 -2.92 -9.00 21.32
CA LEU A 256 -2.25 -9.46 20.10
C LEU A 256 -2.51 -8.53 18.93
N GLY A 257 -3.77 -8.14 18.70
CA GLY A 257 -4.15 -7.27 17.59
C GLY A 257 -3.50 -5.90 17.68
N VAL A 258 -3.51 -5.28 18.88
CA VAL A 258 -2.91 -3.96 19.10
C VAL A 258 -1.38 -4.02 18.99
N SER A 259 -0.74 -5.00 19.61
CA SER A 259 0.72 -5.19 19.52
C SER A 259 1.17 -5.47 18.09
N LEU A 260 0.48 -6.37 17.37
CA LEU A 260 0.80 -6.69 15.98
C LEU A 260 0.65 -5.45 15.09
N ALA A 261 -0.47 -4.74 15.16
CA ALA A 261 -0.69 -3.53 14.38
C ALA A 261 0.40 -2.47 14.65
N THR A 262 0.78 -2.29 15.91
CA THR A 262 1.80 -1.30 16.31
C THR A 262 3.17 -1.64 15.72
N VAL A 263 3.60 -2.89 15.85
CA VAL A 263 4.87 -3.37 15.29
C VAL A 263 4.88 -3.25 13.78
N LEU A 264 3.78 -3.63 13.11
CA LEU A 264 3.63 -3.56 11.67
C LEU A 264 3.67 -2.11 11.13
N ILE A 265 3.03 -1.16 11.81
CA ILE A 265 3.11 0.27 11.46
C ILE A 265 4.53 0.79 11.65
N LEU A 266 5.20 0.43 12.76
CA LEU A 266 6.58 0.85 13.03
C LEU A 266 7.53 0.35 11.93
N PHE A 267 7.40 -0.92 11.51
CA PHE A 267 8.21 -1.45 10.41
C PHE A 267 7.94 -0.78 9.07
N CYS A 268 6.69 -0.38 8.78
CA CYS A 268 6.38 0.42 7.59
C CYS A 268 7.12 1.77 7.60
N VAL A 269 7.18 2.45 8.75
CA VAL A 269 7.92 3.71 8.91
C VAL A 269 9.43 3.51 8.76
N VAL A 270 9.99 2.51 9.45
CA VAL A 270 11.42 2.18 9.36
C VAL A 270 11.82 1.85 7.93
N SER A 271 11.05 1.01 7.25
CA SER A 271 11.25 0.66 5.84
C SER A 271 11.33 1.89 4.93
N ARG A 272 10.47 2.88 5.16
CA ARG A 272 10.46 4.12 4.38
C ARG A 272 11.73 4.95 4.61
N ILE A 273 12.16 5.09 5.87
CA ILE A 273 13.38 5.82 6.20
C ILE A 273 14.60 5.10 5.58
N SER A 274 14.67 3.78 5.75
CA SER A 274 15.72 2.95 5.15
C SER A 274 15.76 3.13 3.64
N PHE A 275 14.62 3.16 2.96
CA PHE A 275 14.57 3.39 1.51
C PHE A 275 15.24 4.70 1.10
N VAL A 276 14.88 5.83 1.73
CA VAL A 276 15.47 7.14 1.39
C VAL A 276 17.00 7.13 1.57
N LEU A 277 17.48 6.49 2.64
CA LEU A 277 18.92 6.36 2.90
C LEU A 277 19.61 5.49 1.84
N ILE A 278 19.00 4.37 1.45
CA ILE A 278 19.55 3.46 0.44
C ILE A 278 19.63 4.13 -0.94
N GLU A 279 18.60 4.87 -1.33
CA GLU A 279 18.60 5.64 -2.57
C GLU A 279 19.75 6.65 -2.61
N SER A 280 19.93 7.41 -1.51
CA SER A 280 21.02 8.38 -1.39
C SER A 280 22.39 7.69 -1.49
N HIS A 281 22.59 6.59 -0.76
CA HIS A 281 23.85 5.85 -0.78
C HIS A 281 24.16 5.24 -2.15
N TYR A 282 23.15 4.74 -2.87
CA TYR A 282 23.36 4.24 -4.22
C TYR A 282 23.82 5.35 -5.16
N ASP A 283 23.14 6.51 -5.13
CA ASP A 283 23.49 7.65 -5.98
C ASP A 283 24.85 8.23 -5.62
N GLU A 284 25.21 8.31 -4.33
CA GLU A 284 26.55 8.72 -3.86
C GLU A 284 27.64 7.76 -4.34
N ALA A 285 27.44 6.45 -4.20
CA ALA A 285 28.41 5.45 -4.64
C ALA A 285 28.66 5.53 -6.16
N ARG A 286 27.59 5.69 -6.96
CA ARG A 286 27.72 5.88 -8.41
C ARG A 286 28.37 7.21 -8.75
N LYS A 287 28.09 8.28 -8.01
CA LYS A 287 28.74 9.58 -8.20
C LYS A 287 30.25 9.50 -7.98
N THR A 288 30.70 8.87 -6.90
CA THR A 288 32.13 8.66 -6.62
C THR A 288 32.81 7.80 -7.70
N GLU A 289 32.13 6.78 -8.21
CA GLU A 289 32.64 5.97 -9.31
C GLU A 289 32.80 6.79 -10.61
N ILE A 290 31.82 7.66 -10.91
CA ILE A 290 31.87 8.56 -12.07
C ILE A 290 32.99 9.60 -11.91
N GLU A 291 33.21 10.12 -10.71
CA GLU A 291 34.32 11.04 -10.41
C GLU A 291 35.67 10.36 -10.63
N ASN A 292 35.85 9.12 -10.16
CA ASN A 292 37.05 8.34 -10.42
C ASN A 292 37.26 8.06 -11.92
N LEU A 293 36.19 7.74 -12.65
CA LEU A 293 36.24 7.54 -14.09
C LEU A 293 36.61 8.84 -14.82
N ARG A 294 36.07 9.98 -14.40
CA ARG A 294 36.40 11.30 -14.95
C ARG A 294 37.90 11.59 -14.80
N GLU A 295 38.48 11.35 -13.63
CA GLU A 295 39.92 11.52 -13.42
C GLU A 295 40.75 10.56 -14.30
N ASN A 296 40.31 9.31 -14.46
CA ASN A 296 40.97 8.37 -15.36
C ASN A 296 40.90 8.80 -16.83
N LEU A 297 39.80 9.41 -17.26
CA LEU A 297 39.67 9.98 -18.60
C LEU A 297 40.66 11.13 -18.79
N LYS A 298 40.77 12.05 -17.81
CA LYS A 298 41.76 13.15 -17.82
C LYS A 298 43.21 12.65 -17.94
N LEU A 299 43.51 11.49 -17.34
CA LEU A 299 44.84 10.86 -17.38
C LEU A 299 45.08 9.99 -18.62
N GLY A 300 44.17 9.96 -19.60
CA GLY A 300 44.28 9.11 -20.80
C GLY A 300 44.13 7.61 -20.52
N ARG A 301 43.63 7.23 -19.33
CA ARG A 301 43.38 5.83 -18.90
C ARG A 301 41.93 5.40 -19.12
N GLY A 302 41.24 6.00 -20.09
CA GLY A 302 39.81 5.80 -20.36
C GLY A 302 39.40 4.37 -20.75
N ASN A 303 40.35 3.48 -21.02
CA ASN A 303 40.08 2.09 -21.40
C ASN A 303 39.72 1.18 -20.22
N ILE A 304 39.88 1.64 -18.98
CA ILE A 304 39.56 0.87 -17.77
C ILE A 304 38.18 1.29 -17.27
N LEU A 305 37.14 0.58 -17.72
CA LEU A 305 35.79 0.75 -17.19
C LEU A 305 35.62 -0.05 -15.90
N PRO A 306 34.91 0.49 -14.89
CA PRO A 306 34.48 -0.30 -13.74
C PRO A 306 33.65 -1.53 -14.15
N LYS A 307 33.69 -2.59 -13.34
CA LYS A 307 33.05 -3.88 -13.64
C LYS A 307 31.54 -3.79 -13.84
N ASP A 308 30.88 -2.83 -13.20
CA ASP A 308 29.43 -2.67 -13.23
C ASP A 308 28.92 -1.76 -14.37
N VAL A 309 29.83 -1.24 -15.20
CA VAL A 309 29.48 -0.32 -16.30
C VAL A 309 29.18 -1.12 -17.57
N LEU A 310 27.97 -0.97 -18.10
CA LEU A 310 27.57 -1.58 -19.38
C LEU A 310 28.18 -0.86 -20.58
N TYR A 311 28.21 0.46 -20.53
CA TYR A 311 28.77 1.28 -21.61
C TYR A 311 29.19 2.65 -21.09
N LEU A 312 30.11 3.26 -21.84
CA LEU A 312 30.49 4.66 -21.76
C LEU A 312 30.48 5.21 -23.19
N ILE A 313 29.67 6.23 -23.46
CA ILE A 313 29.57 6.87 -24.77
C ILE A 313 29.92 8.34 -24.61
N SER A 314 30.76 8.89 -25.49
CA SER A 314 31.06 10.31 -25.53
C SER A 314 30.33 11.00 -26.68
N SER A 315 29.75 12.17 -26.45
CA SER A 315 29.24 13.06 -27.49
C SER A 315 29.99 14.39 -27.47
N SER A 316 30.43 14.82 -28.65
CA SER A 316 30.97 16.18 -28.88
C SER A 316 29.87 17.21 -29.12
N ASN A 317 28.64 16.76 -29.40
CA ASN A 317 27.50 17.65 -29.65
C ASN A 317 26.49 17.53 -28.49
N PRO A 318 26.27 18.59 -27.70
CA PRO A 318 25.29 18.58 -26.61
C PRO A 318 23.85 18.35 -27.09
N ASN A 319 23.58 18.53 -28.40
CA ASN A 319 22.25 18.31 -28.98
C ASN A 319 21.95 16.85 -29.37
N ASN A 320 22.96 15.97 -29.44
CA ASN A 320 22.79 14.56 -29.85
C ASN A 320 22.48 13.61 -28.69
N THR A 321 22.79 13.99 -27.45
CA THR A 321 22.27 13.30 -26.26
C THR A 321 20.81 13.71 -26.08
N SER A 322 19.90 12.75 -25.97
CA SER A 322 18.45 13.00 -25.88
C SER A 322 18.05 13.78 -24.60
N ARG A 323 18.26 15.11 -24.58
CA ARG A 323 17.46 16.17 -23.92
C ARG A 323 18.26 17.50 -23.81
N SER A 324 17.78 18.49 -24.57
CA SER A 324 18.21 19.89 -24.59
C SER A 324 17.71 20.73 -23.39
N TYR A 325 17.87 20.25 -22.15
CA TYR A 325 17.41 20.99 -20.96
C TYR A 325 18.54 21.55 -20.08
N LEU A 326 19.81 21.39 -20.46
CA LEU A 326 20.97 21.83 -19.68
C LEU A 326 21.76 22.99 -20.31
N SER A 327 21.26 23.61 -21.39
CA SER A 327 21.92 24.78 -21.99
C SER A 327 21.57 26.07 -21.22
N ARG A 328 22.14 26.26 -20.03
CA ARG A 328 22.46 27.59 -19.48
C ARG A 328 23.38 27.47 -18.27
N ASN A 329 24.64 27.82 -18.51
CA ASN A 329 25.59 28.41 -17.56
C ASN A 329 26.19 27.55 -16.43
N TYR A 330 26.43 26.25 -16.63
CA TYR A 330 27.30 25.50 -15.71
C TYR A 330 28.63 25.15 -16.38
N GLU A 331 29.63 26.04 -16.25
CA GLU A 331 31.05 25.74 -16.47
C GLU A 331 31.65 24.87 -15.34
N GLY A 332 30.83 24.04 -14.70
CA GLY A 332 31.20 23.23 -13.54
C GLY A 332 31.24 21.73 -13.83
N GLU A 333 31.97 21.01 -12.98
CA GLU A 333 32.02 19.55 -12.88
C GLU A 333 30.64 18.93 -12.55
N TYR A 334 29.77 18.85 -13.55
CA TYR A 334 28.40 18.39 -13.38
C TYR A 334 28.26 16.88 -13.59
N ILE A 335 27.55 16.21 -12.68
CA ILE A 335 27.02 14.84 -12.82
C ILE A 335 25.51 14.96 -12.69
N SER A 336 24.77 14.39 -13.65
CA SER A 336 23.32 14.43 -13.65
C SER A 336 22.72 13.63 -12.52
N LYS A 337 21.43 13.87 -12.24
CA LYS A 337 20.62 12.91 -11.50
C LYS A 337 20.50 11.60 -12.27
N ARG A 338 20.20 10.53 -11.53
CA ARG A 338 19.93 9.20 -12.08
C ARG A 338 18.77 9.22 -13.06
N MET A 339 18.98 8.63 -14.23
CA MET A 339 17.97 8.46 -15.27
C MET A 339 17.80 6.98 -15.61
N TYR A 340 16.69 6.65 -16.28
CA TYR A 340 16.34 5.27 -16.61
C TYR A 340 15.97 5.14 -18.08
N ARG A 341 16.28 3.99 -18.67
CA ARG A 341 15.77 3.62 -20.00
C ARG A 341 15.64 2.11 -20.16
N SER A 342 14.73 1.68 -21.01
CA SER A 342 14.66 0.29 -21.48
C SER A 342 15.17 0.23 -22.91
N LEU A 343 16.11 -0.68 -23.18
CA LEU A 343 16.51 -1.04 -24.54
C LEU A 343 15.84 -2.36 -24.91
N SER A 344 15.00 -2.31 -25.93
CA SER A 344 14.38 -3.50 -26.52
C SER A 344 15.03 -3.73 -27.87
N LEU A 345 15.89 -4.74 -28.00
CA LEU A 345 16.32 -5.20 -29.32
C LEU A 345 15.26 -6.15 -29.89
N PRO A 346 15.06 -6.18 -31.22
CA PRO A 346 14.23 -7.21 -31.85
C PRO A 346 14.69 -8.59 -31.37
N GLU A 347 13.75 -9.43 -30.95
CA GLU A 347 13.98 -10.81 -30.47
C GLU A 347 14.66 -10.98 -29.09
N SER A 348 15.10 -9.91 -28.42
CA SER A 348 15.72 -10.01 -27.09
C SER A 348 14.78 -9.62 -25.95
N LYS A 349 15.04 -10.13 -24.74
CA LYS A 349 14.43 -9.58 -23.52
C LYS A 349 14.83 -8.11 -23.36
N PRO A 350 13.92 -7.24 -22.86
CA PRO A 350 14.25 -5.84 -22.63
C PRO A 350 15.37 -5.73 -21.59
N VAL A 351 16.35 -4.88 -21.87
CA VAL A 351 17.45 -4.56 -20.97
C VAL A 351 17.14 -3.23 -20.28
N TYR A 352 17.03 -3.26 -18.96
CA TYR A 352 16.75 -2.09 -18.15
C TYR A 352 18.06 -1.45 -17.67
N ILE A 353 18.19 -0.14 -17.89
CA ILE A 353 19.45 0.59 -17.71
C ILE A 353 19.22 1.81 -16.83
N ILE A 354 20.12 1.98 -15.88
CA ILE A 354 20.30 3.22 -15.11
C ILE A 354 21.43 3.99 -15.76
N TRP A 355 21.26 5.28 -16.03
CA TRP A 355 22.31 6.05 -16.68
C TRP A 355 22.47 7.44 -16.08
N TYR A 356 23.67 7.97 -16.22
CA TYR A 356 24.08 9.29 -15.78
C TYR A 356 24.80 9.99 -16.93
N THR A 357 24.75 11.31 -16.95
CA THR A 357 25.58 12.13 -17.83
C THR A 357 26.53 12.97 -17.01
N PHE A 358 27.76 13.11 -17.48
CA PHE A 358 28.74 13.99 -16.86
C PHE A 358 29.60 14.68 -17.91
N TYR A 359 30.14 15.84 -17.55
CA TYR A 359 31.06 16.58 -18.42
C TYR A 359 32.53 16.29 -18.05
N SER A 360 33.38 16.13 -19.07
CA SER A 360 34.83 16.04 -18.93
C SER A 360 35.51 16.48 -20.22
N GLU A 361 36.55 17.31 -20.13
CA GLU A 361 37.42 17.69 -21.26
C GLU A 361 36.68 18.18 -22.53
N GLY A 362 35.69 19.06 -22.39
CA GLY A 362 34.97 19.57 -23.57
C GLY A 362 33.89 18.63 -24.11
N ARG A 363 33.67 17.46 -23.50
CA ARG A 363 32.74 16.43 -23.97
C ARG A 363 31.73 16.04 -22.90
N ILE A 364 30.55 15.61 -23.35
CA ILE A 364 29.54 15.00 -22.49
C ILE A 364 29.67 13.48 -22.62
N TYR A 365 29.79 12.82 -21.49
CA TYR A 365 29.82 11.38 -21.37
C TYR A 365 28.49 10.88 -20.82
N GLU A 366 28.00 9.80 -21.42
CA GLU A 366 26.88 9.01 -20.94
C GLU A 366 27.43 7.68 -20.43
N ILE A 367 27.14 7.37 -19.17
CA ILE A 367 27.52 6.09 -18.55
C ILE A 367 26.29 5.31 -18.15
N GLY A 368 26.25 4.04 -18.54
CA GLY A 368 25.14 3.15 -18.26
C GLY A 368 25.51 2.01 -17.32
N TYR A 369 24.61 1.72 -16.40
CA TYR A 369 24.66 0.64 -15.43
C TYR A 369 23.47 -0.30 -15.64
N PRO A 370 23.63 -1.61 -15.38
CA PRO A 370 22.51 -2.53 -15.44
C PRO A 370 21.56 -2.24 -14.26
N TYR A 371 20.27 -2.06 -14.55
CA TYR A 371 19.26 -1.87 -13.50
C TYR A 371 19.20 -3.07 -12.54
N GLU A 372 19.57 -4.26 -13.02
CA GLU A 372 19.64 -5.48 -12.21
C GLU A 372 20.49 -5.31 -10.95
N SER A 373 21.64 -4.63 -11.02
CA SER A 373 22.52 -4.42 -9.86
C SER A 373 21.87 -3.59 -8.76
N TYR A 374 21.26 -2.47 -9.14
CA TYR A 374 20.47 -1.64 -8.23
C TYR A 374 19.31 -2.43 -7.62
N SER A 375 18.61 -3.18 -8.47
CA SER A 375 17.41 -3.90 -8.06
C SER A 375 17.70 -5.08 -7.12
N LYS A 376 18.86 -5.73 -7.27
CA LYS A 376 19.37 -6.76 -6.34
C LYS A 376 19.72 -6.17 -4.99
N MET A 377 20.31 -4.98 -4.96
CA MET A 377 20.59 -4.26 -3.71
C MET A 377 19.28 -3.96 -2.95
N VAL A 378 18.28 -3.40 -3.64
CA VAL A 378 16.95 -3.16 -3.05
C VAL A 378 16.32 -4.47 -2.56
N HIS A 379 16.33 -5.51 -3.39
CA HIS A 379 15.75 -6.80 -3.04
C HIS A 379 16.41 -7.42 -1.80
N SER A 380 17.74 -7.40 -1.70
CA SER A 380 18.48 -7.95 -0.56
C SER A 380 18.05 -7.29 0.75
N ILE A 381 18.01 -5.96 0.77
CA ILE A 381 17.64 -5.21 1.97
C ILE A 381 16.17 -5.42 2.33
N VAL A 382 15.29 -5.34 1.33
CA VAL A 382 13.86 -5.55 1.55
C VAL A 382 13.57 -6.98 2.03
N SER A 383 14.29 -7.98 1.53
CA SER A 383 14.15 -9.37 1.98
C SER A 383 14.50 -9.54 3.45
N ILE A 384 15.55 -8.88 3.93
CA ILE A 384 15.91 -8.90 5.36
C ILE A 384 14.79 -8.28 6.21
N ILE A 385 14.27 -7.11 5.81
CA ILE A 385 13.18 -6.45 6.54
C ILE A 385 11.91 -7.30 6.52
N ALA A 386 11.57 -7.89 5.36
CA ALA A 386 10.43 -8.79 5.21
C ALA A 386 10.55 -10.01 6.13
N LEU A 387 11.74 -10.61 6.21
CA LEU A 387 12.03 -11.75 7.08
C LEU A 387 11.83 -11.37 8.55
N ILE A 388 12.38 -10.23 8.99
CA ILE A 388 12.22 -9.72 10.36
C ILE A 388 10.73 -9.49 10.66
N LEU A 389 9.98 -8.92 9.73
CA LEU A 389 8.57 -8.63 9.88
C LEU A 389 7.74 -9.91 10.01
N ILE A 390 7.99 -10.92 9.17
CA ILE A 390 7.33 -12.23 9.24
C ILE A 390 7.65 -12.91 10.56
N PHE A 391 8.93 -12.97 10.97
CA PHE A 391 9.30 -13.58 12.25
C PHE A 391 8.70 -12.84 13.45
N SER A 392 8.71 -11.51 13.45
CA SER A 392 8.08 -10.71 14.50
C SER A 392 6.58 -10.99 14.58
N SER A 393 5.91 -11.10 13.43
CA SER A 393 4.48 -11.42 13.37
C SER A 393 4.19 -12.83 13.89
N LEU A 394 4.98 -13.83 13.48
CA LEU A 394 4.87 -15.20 13.97
C LEU A 394 5.13 -15.28 15.47
N PHE A 395 6.15 -14.60 15.97
CA PHE A 395 6.46 -14.51 17.39
C PHE A 395 5.29 -13.91 18.18
N LEU A 396 4.74 -12.78 17.71
CA LEU A 396 3.59 -12.16 18.36
C LEU A 396 2.37 -13.08 18.35
N VAL A 397 2.05 -13.72 17.24
CA VAL A 397 0.83 -14.55 17.13
C VAL A 397 0.96 -15.88 17.88
N LEU A 398 2.16 -16.49 17.91
CA LEU A 398 2.36 -17.84 18.46
C LEU A 398 3.01 -17.83 19.85
N ALA A 399 4.07 -17.05 20.06
CA ALA A 399 4.84 -17.07 21.29
C ALA A 399 4.25 -16.17 22.38
N LEU A 400 3.77 -14.97 22.04
CA LEU A 400 3.22 -14.03 23.04
C LEU A 400 2.05 -14.63 23.84
N PRO A 401 1.06 -15.33 23.24
CA PRO A 401 -0.03 -15.94 24.01
C PRO A 401 0.47 -17.01 24.97
N TYR A 402 1.48 -17.79 24.55
CA TYR A 402 2.09 -18.82 25.37
C TYR A 402 2.81 -18.19 26.58
N LEU A 403 3.62 -17.15 26.35
CA LEU A 403 4.35 -16.44 27.40
C LEU A 403 3.41 -15.81 28.44
N ILE A 404 2.35 -15.14 27.99
CA ILE A 404 1.35 -14.55 28.90
C ILE A 404 0.64 -15.64 29.72
N ARG A 405 0.24 -16.75 29.09
CA ARG A 405 -0.41 -17.86 29.80
C ARG A 405 0.52 -18.51 30.81
N LYS A 406 1.80 -18.68 30.48
CA LYS A 406 2.81 -19.24 31.39
C LYS A 406 3.02 -18.31 32.59
N GLY A 407 3.28 -17.02 32.35
CA GLY A 407 3.47 -16.05 33.44
C GLY A 407 2.27 -15.93 34.37
N LEU A 408 1.04 -16.00 33.83
CA LEU A 408 -0.17 -16.04 34.67
C LEU A 408 -0.29 -17.31 35.52
N ARG A 409 0.17 -18.46 35.03
CA ARG A 409 0.20 -19.72 35.80
C ARG A 409 1.25 -19.65 36.91
N ASP A 410 2.44 -19.17 36.59
CA ASP A 410 3.55 -19.06 37.54
C ASP A 410 3.16 -18.16 38.74
N LEU A 411 2.50 -17.02 38.47
CA LEU A 411 1.94 -16.13 39.50
C LEU A 411 0.85 -16.79 40.38
N GLN A 412 0.08 -17.74 39.83
CA GLN A 412 -0.93 -18.47 40.61
C GLN A 412 -0.31 -19.54 41.50
N THR A 413 0.80 -20.16 41.07
CA THR A 413 1.56 -21.10 41.91
C THR A 413 2.26 -20.40 43.07
N ASP A 414 2.86 -19.23 42.84
CA ASP A 414 3.56 -18.50 43.90
C ASP A 414 2.60 -18.04 45.01
N ARG A 415 1.38 -17.61 44.66
CA ARG A 415 0.32 -17.26 45.62
C ARG A 415 -0.23 -18.42 46.44
N LYS A 416 0.00 -19.68 46.02
CA LYS A 416 -0.41 -20.86 46.80
C LYS A 416 0.66 -21.31 47.78
N ILE A 417 1.89 -20.82 47.63
CA ILE A 417 3.05 -21.17 48.46
C ILE A 417 3.30 -20.11 49.54
N SER A 418 2.87 -18.85 49.31
CA SER A 418 2.75 -17.80 50.34
C SER A 418 1.46 -17.94 51.14
#